data_AF-A0A425CZ69-F1
#
_entry.id   AF-A0A425CZ69-F1
#
_cell.length_a   1.000
_cell.length_b   1.000
_cell.length_c   1.000
_cell.angle_alpha   90.00
_cell.angle_beta   90.00
_cell.angle_gamma   90.00
#
_symmetry.space_group_name_H-M   'P 1'
#
loop_
_entity.id
_entity.type
_entity.pdbx_description
1 polymer ?
#
loop_
_entity_poly.entity_id
_entity_poly.type
_entity_poly.pdbx_seq_one_letter_code
_entity_poly.pdbx_strand_id
1 'polypeptide(L)'
;MLLRMYTRWAEAHPCVSGLMVCTTPDVAQPHDADIGGAGSYAYGWLKTEGGVHRLVRISPFDSQSRRHTSFAQVRVFPLAARGISRTNNLHPISTDTFRASGPGGQHVNKTESAIRITHLPTNIVVQCQSDRSQHRNKDTAMDMLRARLLQLALLEQYLYIYYIYIYLEGDCSVGEKIRSYVLHPYKMVKDHRTNMTCANAKGVLDGDISP
;
A
#
# COMPACT_ATOMS: atom_id res chain seq x y z
N MET A 1 -14.39 -13.74 -6.31
CA MET A 1 -15.77 -13.28 -6.67
C MET A 1 -15.83 -11.77 -6.73
N LEU A 2 -15.44 -11.04 -5.66
CA LEU A 2 -15.42 -9.56 -5.68
C LEU A 2 -14.51 -8.99 -6.78
N LEU A 3 -13.32 -9.58 -6.99
CA LEU A 3 -12.44 -9.19 -8.11
C LEU A 3 -13.17 -9.23 -9.46
N ARG A 4 -13.92 -10.31 -9.72
CA ARG A 4 -14.73 -10.46 -10.94
C ARG A 4 -15.87 -9.44 -11.01
N MET A 5 -16.49 -9.13 -9.87
CA MET A 5 -17.56 -8.15 -9.78
C MET A 5 -17.07 -6.75 -10.19
N TYR A 6 -15.94 -6.30 -9.63
CA TYR A 6 -15.38 -4.98 -9.93
C TYR A 6 -14.76 -4.88 -11.32
N THR A 7 -14.12 -5.95 -11.81
CA THR A 7 -13.62 -5.99 -13.20
C THR A 7 -14.74 -5.87 -14.21
N ARG A 8 -15.85 -6.61 -14.02
CA ARG A 8 -17.03 -6.48 -14.90
C ARG A 8 -17.71 -5.14 -14.79
N TRP A 9 -17.80 -4.57 -13.58
CA TRP A 9 -18.30 -3.22 -13.41
C TRP A 9 -17.44 -2.22 -14.20
N ALA A 10 -16.11 -2.33 -14.11
CA ALA A 10 -15.19 -1.47 -14.85
C ALA A 10 -15.29 -1.65 -16.37
N GLU A 11 -15.46 -2.88 -16.86
CA GLU A 11 -15.68 -3.17 -18.29
C GLU A 11 -17.01 -2.59 -18.82
N ALA A 12 -18.06 -2.61 -17.99
CA ALA A 12 -19.37 -2.06 -18.34
C ALA A 12 -19.41 -0.52 -18.33
N HIS A 13 -18.49 0.13 -17.60
CA HIS A 13 -18.44 1.58 -17.48
C HIS A 13 -17.35 2.15 -18.41
N PRO A 14 -17.73 2.81 -19.53
CA PRO A 14 -16.77 3.31 -20.53
C PRO A 14 -15.84 4.42 -19.99
N CYS A 15 -16.09 4.91 -18.78
CA CYS A 15 -15.22 5.88 -18.12
C CYS A 15 -13.94 5.25 -17.59
N VAL A 16 -13.82 3.91 -17.45
CA VAL A 16 -12.62 3.24 -16.94
C VAL A 16 -11.79 2.69 -18.10
N SER A 17 -10.52 3.06 -18.15
CA SER A 17 -9.54 2.70 -19.16
C SER A 17 -8.26 2.17 -18.50
N GLY A 18 -7.54 1.28 -19.18
CA GLY A 18 -6.26 0.76 -18.68
C GLY A 18 -6.40 -0.08 -17.40
N LEU A 19 -7.38 -0.98 -17.37
CA LEU A 19 -7.57 -1.91 -16.25
C LEU A 19 -6.32 -2.78 -16.07
N MET A 20 -5.67 -2.66 -14.93
CA MET A 20 -4.55 -3.49 -14.51
C MET A 20 -5.02 -4.33 -13.33
N VAL A 21 -4.97 -5.65 -13.48
CA VAL A 21 -5.27 -6.59 -12.40
C VAL A 21 -3.97 -7.25 -11.97
N CYS A 22 -3.59 -7.05 -10.71
CA CYS A 22 -2.45 -7.70 -10.10
C CYS A 22 -2.97 -8.75 -9.12
N THR A 23 -2.64 -10.01 -9.34
CA THR A 23 -2.97 -11.12 -8.45
C THR A 23 -1.71 -11.89 -8.12
N THR A 24 -1.65 -12.50 -6.94
CA THR A 24 -0.61 -13.49 -6.65
C THR A 24 -0.79 -14.71 -7.57
N PRO A 25 0.27 -15.20 -8.24
CA PRO A 25 0.19 -16.41 -9.05
C PRO A 25 -0.04 -17.65 -8.16
N ASP A 26 -0.53 -18.73 -8.76
CA ASP A 26 -0.67 -20.10 -8.19
C ASP A 26 -1.88 -20.46 -7.31
N VAL A 27 -2.95 -19.66 -7.23
CA VAL A 27 -4.19 -20.12 -6.54
C VAL A 27 -5.44 -19.79 -7.37
N ALA A 28 -6.34 -20.76 -7.52
CA ALA A 28 -7.66 -20.58 -8.15
C ALA A 28 -8.53 -19.52 -7.43
N GLN A 29 -8.16 -19.14 -6.20
CA GLN A 29 -8.71 -18.04 -5.45
C GLN A 29 -7.56 -17.17 -4.92
N PRO A 30 -7.34 -15.96 -5.46
CA PRO A 30 -6.29 -15.09 -4.96
C PRO A 30 -6.57 -14.71 -3.51
N HIS A 31 -5.53 -14.77 -2.66
CA HIS A 31 -5.59 -14.27 -1.28
C HIS A 31 -5.71 -12.74 -1.29
N ASP A 32 -4.90 -12.10 -2.12
CA ASP A 32 -4.89 -10.65 -2.33
C ASP A 32 -4.90 -10.34 -3.82
N ALA A 33 -5.57 -9.25 -4.19
CA ALA A 33 -5.64 -8.79 -5.55
C ALA A 33 -5.89 -7.29 -5.62
N ASP A 34 -5.12 -6.61 -6.48
CA ASP A 34 -5.26 -5.19 -6.74
C ASP A 34 -5.85 -4.97 -8.13
N ILE A 35 -6.77 -4.00 -8.23
CA ILE A 35 -7.31 -3.52 -9.50
C ILE A 35 -6.98 -2.04 -9.61
N GLY A 36 -6.25 -1.66 -10.66
CA GLY A 36 -6.01 -0.28 -11.04
C GLY A 36 -6.69 0.05 -12.36
N GLY A 37 -7.07 1.31 -12.56
CA GLY A 37 -7.60 1.81 -13.82
C GLY A 37 -7.68 3.33 -13.82
N ALA A 38 -7.52 3.94 -15.00
CA ALA A 38 -7.67 5.37 -15.19
C ALA A 38 -9.10 5.67 -15.66
N GLY A 39 -9.83 6.53 -14.95
CA GLY A 39 -11.17 6.85 -15.40
C GLY A 39 -11.81 8.08 -14.79
N SER A 40 -12.72 8.70 -15.55
CA SER A 40 -13.45 9.88 -15.11
C SER A 40 -14.31 9.54 -13.90
N TYR A 41 -14.03 10.19 -12.77
CA TYR A 41 -14.74 10.01 -11.50
C TYR A 41 -14.74 8.58 -10.93
N ALA A 42 -13.85 7.69 -11.39
CA ALA A 42 -13.81 6.29 -10.96
C ALA A 42 -13.71 6.15 -9.42
N TYR A 43 -12.86 6.95 -8.78
CA TYR A 43 -12.76 7.00 -7.31
C TYR A 43 -14.07 7.42 -6.64
N GLY A 44 -14.81 8.38 -7.23
CA GLY A 44 -16.07 8.87 -6.68
C GLY A 44 -17.16 7.79 -6.63
N TRP A 45 -17.20 6.93 -7.65
CA TRP A 45 -18.11 5.78 -7.71
C TRP A 45 -17.70 4.68 -6.73
N LEU A 46 -16.41 4.33 -6.70
CA LEU A 46 -15.92 3.18 -5.93
C LEU A 46 -15.63 3.48 -4.45
N LYS A 47 -15.53 4.74 -4.02
CA LYS A 47 -15.25 5.07 -2.61
C LYS A 47 -16.27 4.45 -1.64
N THR A 48 -17.51 4.25 -2.09
CA THR A 48 -18.56 3.63 -1.28
C THR A 48 -18.40 2.11 -1.17
N GLU A 49 -17.53 1.49 -1.95
CA GLU A 49 -17.22 0.07 -1.86
C GLU A 49 -16.12 -0.23 -0.82
N GLY A 50 -15.52 0.79 -0.20
CA GLY A 50 -14.57 0.61 0.89
C GLY A 50 -15.23 0.01 2.14
N GLY A 51 -14.74 -1.13 2.61
CA GLY A 51 -15.18 -1.80 3.83
C GLY A 51 -15.18 -3.33 3.74
N VAL A 52 -15.76 -3.99 4.76
CA VAL A 52 -15.83 -5.46 4.82
C VAL A 52 -17.07 -5.99 4.12
N HIS A 53 -16.86 -6.91 3.18
CA HIS A 53 -17.89 -7.62 2.45
C HIS A 53 -18.03 -9.05 2.98
N ARG A 54 -19.26 -9.44 3.33
CA ARG A 54 -19.57 -10.77 3.86
C ARG A 54 -20.23 -11.63 2.78
N LEU A 55 -19.76 -12.86 2.61
CA LEU A 55 -20.34 -13.86 1.70
C LEU A 55 -20.85 -15.07 2.50
N VAL A 56 -22.12 -15.44 2.29
CA VAL A 56 -22.74 -16.64 2.88
C VAL A 56 -23.13 -17.59 1.76
N ARG A 57 -22.48 -18.74 1.67
CA ARG A 57 -22.72 -19.74 0.62
C ARG A 57 -22.40 -21.15 1.10
N ILE A 58 -22.80 -22.15 0.31
CA ILE A 58 -22.21 -23.48 0.40
C ILE A 58 -20.89 -23.44 -0.39
N SER A 59 -19.80 -23.85 0.24
CA SER A 59 -18.49 -23.86 -0.43
C SER A 59 -18.40 -25.06 -1.38
N PRO A 60 -17.98 -24.89 -2.64
CA PRO A 60 -17.74 -26.01 -3.56
C PRO A 60 -16.51 -26.83 -3.15
N PHE A 61 -15.70 -26.33 -2.20
CA PHE A 61 -14.51 -27.00 -1.68
C PHE A 61 -14.79 -27.78 -0.39
N ASP A 62 -15.99 -27.67 0.19
CA ASP A 62 -16.36 -28.43 1.40
C ASP A 62 -17.22 -29.63 1.01
N SER A 63 -16.69 -30.83 1.19
CA SER A 63 -17.36 -32.10 0.87
C SER A 63 -18.65 -32.32 1.64
N GLN A 64 -18.76 -31.72 2.84
CA GLN A 64 -19.93 -31.84 3.71
C GLN A 64 -21.06 -30.86 3.36
N SER A 65 -20.91 -30.05 2.30
CA SER A 65 -21.91 -29.05 1.87
C SER A 65 -22.41 -28.13 2.99
N ARG A 66 -21.55 -27.85 3.99
CA ARG A 66 -21.94 -26.96 5.09
C ARG A 66 -22.01 -25.52 4.59
N ARG A 67 -22.73 -24.70 5.35
CA ARG A 67 -22.78 -23.27 5.11
C ARG A 67 -21.51 -22.61 5.62
N HIS A 68 -20.81 -21.91 4.73
CA HIS A 68 -19.63 -21.11 5.04
C HIS A 68 -19.97 -19.64 5.04
N THR A 69 -19.42 -18.90 6.00
CA THR A 69 -19.41 -17.44 6.00
C THR A 69 -17.97 -16.99 5.79
N SER A 70 -17.73 -16.23 4.71
CA SER A 70 -16.44 -15.67 4.37
C SER A 70 -16.50 -14.15 4.44
N PHE A 71 -15.36 -13.52 4.71
CA PHE A 71 -15.20 -12.08 4.74
C PHE A 71 -14.07 -11.67 3.80
N ALA A 72 -14.21 -10.51 3.17
CA ALA A 72 -13.17 -9.90 2.36
C ALA A 72 -13.21 -8.39 2.57
N GLN A 73 -12.06 -7.78 2.83
CA GLN A 73 -11.94 -6.33 2.94
C GLN A 73 -11.67 -5.75 1.55
N VAL A 74 -12.41 -4.70 1.18
CA VAL A 74 -12.18 -3.93 -0.03
C VAL A 74 -11.69 -2.56 0.38
N ARG A 75 -10.57 -2.12 -0.21
CA ARG A 75 -10.00 -0.79 0.00
C ARG A 75 -9.96 -0.07 -1.33
N VAL A 76 -10.28 1.22 -1.31
CA VAL A 76 -10.35 2.05 -2.52
C VAL A 76 -9.62 3.34 -2.24
N PHE A 77 -8.55 3.58 -3.00
CA PHE A 77 -7.75 4.79 -2.89
C PHE A 77 -7.56 5.43 -4.28
N PRO A 78 -7.50 6.77 -4.35
CA PRO A 78 -7.24 7.44 -5.60
C PRO A 78 -5.76 7.31 -5.97
N LEU A 79 -5.47 7.03 -7.25
CA LEU A 79 -4.11 7.11 -7.76
C LEU A 79 -3.77 8.56 -8.08
N ALA A 80 -2.90 9.17 -7.28
CA ALA A 80 -2.38 10.51 -7.59
C ALA A 80 -1.46 10.45 -8.82
N ALA A 81 -1.59 11.43 -9.72
CA ALA A 81 -0.67 11.58 -10.84
C ALA A 81 0.77 11.69 -10.31
N ARG A 82 1.69 10.89 -10.86
CA ARG A 82 3.13 10.91 -10.56
C ARG A 82 3.62 12.36 -10.59
N GLY A 83 3.98 12.92 -9.44
CA GLY A 83 4.36 14.34 -9.40
C GLY A 83 4.75 14.92 -8.06
N ILE A 84 4.56 14.23 -6.93
CA ILE A 84 5.16 14.69 -5.68
C ILE A 84 6.60 14.17 -5.66
N SER A 85 7.45 14.76 -6.49
CA SER A 85 8.89 14.76 -6.24
C SER A 85 9.06 15.50 -4.92
N ARG A 86 9.02 14.76 -3.80
CA ARG A 86 9.48 15.28 -2.51
C ARG A 86 10.94 15.62 -2.77
N THR A 87 11.21 16.89 -3.08
CA THR A 87 12.57 17.39 -3.26
C THR A 87 13.29 17.00 -2.00
N ASN A 88 14.24 16.07 -2.11
CA ASN A 88 15.15 15.72 -1.03
C ASN A 88 15.97 16.98 -0.78
N ASN A 89 15.42 17.92 -0.02
CA ASN A 89 16.13 19.08 0.45
C ASN A 89 17.15 18.52 1.43
N LEU A 90 18.34 18.27 0.91
CA LEU A 90 19.46 17.79 1.69
C LEU A 90 19.85 18.84 2.73
N HIS A 91 19.59 20.12 2.49
CA HIS A 91 19.99 21.20 3.39
C HIS A 91 18.95 21.47 4.48
N PRO A 92 19.39 21.79 5.72
CA PRO A 92 20.78 22.06 6.12
C PRO A 92 21.56 20.82 6.64
N ILE A 93 22.87 20.76 6.34
CA ILE A 93 23.78 19.67 6.73
C ILE A 93 25.02 20.26 7.40
N SER A 94 25.46 19.65 8.50
CA SER A 94 26.80 19.89 9.08
C SER A 94 27.76 18.81 8.62
N THR A 95 28.95 19.20 8.15
CA THR A 95 30.02 18.27 7.75
C THR A 95 31.23 18.48 8.65
N ASP A 96 31.57 17.47 9.43
CA ASP A 96 32.72 17.47 10.33
C ASP A 96 33.80 16.53 9.79
N THR A 97 35.06 16.97 9.82
CA THR A 97 36.21 16.17 9.40
C THR A 97 37.03 15.76 10.61
N PHE A 98 37.46 14.52 10.66
CA PHE A 98 38.23 13.98 11.79
C PHE A 98 39.21 12.91 11.33
N ARG A 99 40.09 12.47 12.23
CA ARG A 99 41.06 11.40 11.94
C ARG A 99 40.37 10.05 11.97
N ALA A 100 40.65 9.20 10.98
CA ALA A 100 40.12 7.86 10.93
C ALA A 100 40.59 7.04 12.14
N SER A 101 39.71 6.18 12.67
CA SER A 101 40.01 5.31 13.80
C SER A 101 40.35 3.91 13.31
N GLY A 102 41.50 3.36 13.73
CA GLY A 102 41.90 1.98 13.44
C GLY A 102 43.42 1.77 13.44
N PRO A 103 43.89 0.50 13.43
CA PRO A 103 45.31 0.18 13.27
C PRO A 103 45.77 0.61 11.88
N GLY A 104 46.36 1.79 11.79
CA GLY A 104 46.78 2.41 10.54
C GLY A 104 48.21 2.92 10.58
N GLY A 105 48.83 3.06 9.41
CA GLY A 105 50.17 3.64 9.26
C GLY A 105 50.20 5.16 9.51
N GLN A 106 51.36 5.79 9.26
CA GLN A 106 51.55 7.23 9.50
C GLN A 106 50.48 8.13 8.86
N HIS A 107 49.92 7.72 7.72
CA HIS A 107 48.86 8.46 7.02
C HIS A 107 47.58 8.60 7.85
N VAL A 108 47.19 7.58 8.61
CA VAL A 108 45.98 7.57 9.45
C VAL A 108 46.16 8.48 10.66
N ASN A 109 47.38 8.54 11.22
CA ASN A 109 47.67 9.33 12.42
C ASN A 109 47.82 10.84 12.15
N LYS A 110 48.23 11.22 10.93
CA LYS A 110 48.52 12.62 10.56
C LYS A 110 47.40 13.29 9.76
N THR A 111 46.56 12.54 9.05
CA THR A 111 45.65 13.09 8.04
C THR A 111 44.18 12.93 8.44
N GLU A 112 43.42 14.02 8.39
CA GLU A 112 41.97 14.05 8.66
C GLU A 112 41.19 13.62 7.43
N SER A 113 41.14 12.30 7.21
CA SER A 113 40.48 11.70 6.06
C SER A 113 39.03 11.27 6.34
N ALA A 114 38.64 11.07 7.60
CA ALA A 114 37.29 10.62 7.96
C ALA A 114 36.30 11.79 7.98
N ILE A 115 35.07 11.52 7.56
CA ILE A 115 34.00 12.51 7.47
C ILE A 115 32.79 12.03 8.23
N ARG A 116 32.19 12.94 8.99
CA ARG A 116 30.88 12.80 9.60
C ARG A 116 29.95 13.84 9.01
N ILE A 117 28.76 13.41 8.63
CA ILE A 117 27.73 14.25 8.03
C ILE A 117 26.49 14.12 8.90
N THR A 118 25.98 15.26 9.36
CA THR A 118 24.79 15.35 10.21
C THR A 118 23.71 16.13 9.47
N HIS A 119 22.58 15.49 9.20
CA HIS A 119 21.40 16.16 8.68
C HIS A 119 20.64 16.79 9.83
N LEU A 120 20.71 18.12 9.93
CA LEU A 120 20.18 18.89 11.06
C LEU A 120 18.68 18.69 11.31
N PRO A 121 17.79 18.62 10.28
CA PRO A 121 16.36 18.51 10.58
C PRO A 121 15.91 17.10 10.98
N THR A 122 16.63 16.04 10.61
CA THR A 122 16.30 14.66 11.03
C THR A 122 17.24 14.09 12.10
N ASN A 123 18.28 14.83 12.47
CA ASN A 123 19.37 14.38 13.37
C ASN A 123 20.06 13.07 12.93
N ILE A 124 19.95 12.69 11.65
CA ILE A 124 20.61 11.50 11.12
C ILE A 124 22.09 11.82 10.95
N VAL A 125 22.92 11.03 11.63
CA VAL A 125 24.38 11.08 11.53
C VAL A 125 24.87 9.90 10.71
N VAL A 126 25.73 10.19 9.74
CA VAL A 126 26.42 9.21 8.90
C VAL A 126 27.91 9.52 8.94
N GLN A 127 28.75 8.47 8.95
CA GLN A 127 30.20 8.64 8.94
C GLN A 127 30.85 7.65 7.96
N CYS A 128 31.90 8.10 7.28
CA CYS A 128 32.66 7.30 6.34
C CYS A 128 34.17 7.53 6.54
N GLN A 129 34.93 6.43 6.58
CA GLN A 129 36.39 6.41 6.75
C GLN A 129 37.06 5.32 5.89
N SER A 130 36.39 4.84 4.84
CA SER A 130 36.83 3.69 4.03
C SER A 130 38.04 3.99 3.16
N ASP A 131 38.12 5.20 2.60
CA ASP A 131 39.18 5.62 1.70
C ASP A 131 40.20 6.53 2.38
N ARG A 132 41.42 6.54 1.84
CA ARG A 132 42.46 7.52 2.22
C ARG A 132 42.12 8.95 1.80
N SER A 133 41.21 9.13 0.84
CA SER A 133 40.83 10.43 0.28
C SER A 133 39.59 10.97 0.98
N GLN A 134 39.71 12.19 1.51
CA GLN A 134 38.61 12.93 2.12
C GLN A 134 37.44 13.11 1.15
N HIS A 135 37.69 13.52 -0.10
CA HIS A 135 36.63 13.76 -1.08
C HIS A 135 35.81 12.49 -1.36
N ARG A 136 36.48 11.34 -1.52
CA ARG A 136 35.79 10.06 -1.71
C ARG A 136 34.93 9.72 -0.50
N ASN A 137 35.48 9.84 0.71
CA ASN A 137 34.69 9.61 1.93
C ASN A 137 33.49 10.57 2.03
N LYS A 138 33.59 11.79 1.49
CA LYS A 138 32.51 12.78 1.49
C LYS A 138 31.38 12.31 0.58
N ASP A 139 31.72 11.90 -0.63
CA ASP A 139 30.76 11.43 -1.62
C ASP A 139 30.04 10.18 -1.10
N THR A 140 30.79 9.21 -0.57
CA THR A 140 30.22 7.98 0.01
C THR A 140 29.33 8.28 1.22
N ALA A 141 29.74 9.20 2.11
CA ALA A 141 28.92 9.61 3.25
C ALA A 141 27.63 10.32 2.82
N MET A 142 27.67 11.11 1.74
CA MET A 142 26.48 11.74 1.17
C MET A 142 25.52 10.72 0.56
N ASP A 143 26.03 9.70 -0.13
CA ASP A 143 25.19 8.62 -0.68
C ASP A 143 24.54 7.78 0.43
N MET A 144 25.30 7.47 1.48
CA MET A 144 24.75 6.83 2.69
C MET A 144 23.68 7.70 3.36
N LEU A 145 23.88 9.02 3.44
CA LEU A 145 22.88 9.94 3.98
C LEU A 145 21.60 9.95 3.14
N ARG A 146 21.73 10.04 1.80
CA ARG A 146 20.59 9.96 0.87
C ARG A 146 19.82 8.65 1.05
N ALA A 147 20.52 7.52 1.17
CA ALA A 147 19.90 6.22 1.39
C ALA A 147 19.11 6.17 2.71
N ARG A 148 19.66 6.70 3.81
CA ARG A 148 18.96 6.76 5.10
C ARG A 148 17.76 7.71 5.08
N LEU A 149 17.87 8.86 4.44
CA LEU A 149 16.75 9.80 4.29
C LEU A 149 15.62 9.19 3.44
N LEU A 150 15.97 8.49 2.37
CA LEU A 150 15.00 7.75 1.55
C LEU A 150 14.30 6.66 2.37
N GLN A 151 15.05 5.90 3.16
CA GLN A 151 14.49 4.87 4.04
C GLN A 151 13.52 5.47 5.06
N LEU A 152 13.88 6.60 5.68
CA LEU A 152 13.00 7.31 6.63
C LEU A 152 11.72 7.81 5.94
N ALA A 153 11.83 8.41 4.75
CA ALA A 153 10.67 8.88 3.99
C ALA A 153 9.73 7.72 3.59
N LEU A 154 10.27 6.58 3.19
CA LEU A 154 9.48 5.37 2.90
C LEU A 154 8.78 4.88 4.16
N LEU A 155 9.48 4.83 5.30
CA LEU A 155 8.91 4.39 6.57
C LEU A 155 7.78 5.31 7.04
N GLU A 156 7.95 6.64 6.94
CA GLU A 156 6.88 7.61 7.21
C GLU A 156 5.65 7.34 6.34
N GLN A 157 5.84 7.09 5.04
CA GLN A 157 4.74 6.77 4.13
C GLN A 157 4.04 5.47 4.53
N TYR A 158 4.80 4.42 4.83
CA TYR A 158 4.23 3.15 5.29
C TYR A 158 3.45 3.31 6.59
N LEU A 159 3.98 4.04 7.57
CA LEU A 159 3.28 4.29 8.83
C LEU A 159 2.02 5.11 8.63
N TYR A 160 2.05 6.11 7.77
CA TYR A 160 0.86 6.92 7.44
C TYR A 160 -0.23 6.07 6.78
N ILE A 161 0.14 5.26 5.80
CA ILE A 161 -0.76 4.32 5.13
C ILE A 161 -1.32 3.30 6.14
N TYR A 162 -0.46 2.73 6.98
CA TYR A 162 -0.84 1.78 8.02
C TYR A 162 -1.80 2.41 9.04
N TYR A 163 -1.56 3.65 9.44
CA TYR A 163 -2.44 4.41 10.33
C TYR A 163 -3.83 4.60 9.71
N ILE A 164 -3.91 4.97 8.42
CA ILE A 164 -5.18 5.05 7.70
C ILE A 164 -5.90 3.70 7.73
N TYR A 165 -5.19 2.61 7.41
CA TYR A 165 -5.80 1.28 7.34
C TYR A 165 -6.35 0.80 8.68
N ILE A 166 -5.63 1.00 9.78
CA ILE A 166 -6.07 0.51 11.09
C ILE A 166 -7.10 1.42 11.75
N TYR A 167 -6.85 2.72 11.76
CA TYR A 167 -7.64 3.64 12.58
C TYR A 167 -8.81 4.26 11.83
N LEU A 168 -8.73 4.43 10.51
CA LEU A 168 -9.82 5.00 9.73
C LEU A 168 -10.68 3.94 9.03
N GLU A 169 -10.05 2.93 8.43
CA GLU A 169 -10.77 1.90 7.65
C GLU A 169 -11.17 0.67 8.48
N GLY A 170 -10.51 0.46 9.63
CA GLY A 170 -10.75 -0.66 10.52
C GLY A 170 -10.19 -1.98 10.03
N ASP A 171 -10.05 -2.94 10.95
CA ASP A 171 -9.67 -4.31 10.63
C ASP A 171 -10.83 -5.09 10.00
N CYS A 172 -10.52 -6.18 9.31
CA CYS A 172 -11.51 -7.15 8.82
C CYS A 172 -12.16 -7.93 9.98
N SER A 173 -12.84 -7.21 10.87
CA SER A 173 -13.57 -7.70 12.02
C SER A 173 -14.95 -8.19 11.57
N VAL A 174 -15.42 -9.28 12.19
CA VAL A 174 -16.73 -9.90 11.94
C VAL A 174 -17.91 -8.92 12.19
N GLY A 175 -17.67 -7.86 12.98
CA GLY A 175 -18.69 -6.87 13.36
C GLY A 175 -19.09 -5.91 12.23
N GLU A 176 -18.12 -5.38 11.49
CA GLU A 176 -18.28 -4.15 10.68
C GLU A 176 -18.40 -4.44 9.18
N LYS A 177 -19.44 -5.18 8.81
CA LYS A 177 -19.77 -5.49 7.41
C LYS A 177 -20.59 -4.38 6.76
N ILE A 178 -20.12 -3.86 5.63
CA ILE A 178 -20.88 -2.88 4.83
C ILE A 178 -21.91 -3.57 3.93
N ARG A 179 -21.60 -4.75 3.40
CA ARG A 179 -22.48 -5.49 2.49
C ARG A 179 -22.45 -6.98 2.76
N SER A 180 -23.61 -7.62 2.67
CA SER A 180 -23.76 -9.07 2.80
C SER A 180 -24.36 -9.68 1.55
N TYR A 181 -23.65 -10.63 0.96
CA TYR A 181 -24.07 -11.46 -0.16
C TYR A 181 -24.48 -12.82 0.38
N VAL A 182 -25.78 -13.10 0.43
CA VAL A 182 -26.32 -14.40 0.81
C VAL A 182 -26.72 -15.13 -0.46
N LEU A 183 -26.11 -16.30 -0.69
CA LEU A 183 -26.41 -17.16 -1.84
C LEU A 183 -27.19 -18.42 -1.43
N HIS A 184 -27.14 -18.78 -0.15
CA HIS A 184 -27.89 -19.89 0.43
C HIS A 184 -28.31 -19.54 1.86
N PRO A 185 -29.59 -19.72 2.25
CA PRO A 185 -30.64 -20.51 1.59
C PRO A 185 -31.46 -19.70 0.56
N TYR A 186 -31.44 -18.38 0.67
CA TYR A 186 -32.03 -17.46 -0.29
C TYR A 186 -30.92 -16.64 -0.96
N LYS A 187 -31.21 -16.08 -2.13
CA LYS A 187 -30.31 -15.21 -2.88
C LYS A 187 -30.69 -13.77 -2.59
N MET A 188 -29.85 -13.06 -1.85
CA MET A 188 -30.08 -11.66 -1.50
C MET A 188 -28.75 -10.95 -1.24
N VAL A 189 -28.67 -9.70 -1.67
CA VAL A 189 -27.60 -8.77 -1.29
C VAL A 189 -28.22 -7.69 -0.42
N LYS A 190 -27.59 -7.39 0.71
CA LYS A 190 -28.00 -6.30 1.61
C LYS A 190 -26.83 -5.37 1.86
N ASP A 191 -27.01 -4.08 1.63
CA ASP A 191 -26.12 -3.03 2.14
C ASP A 191 -26.61 -2.62 3.53
N HIS A 192 -25.74 -2.70 4.54
CA HIS A 192 -26.08 -2.41 5.94
C HIS A 192 -26.02 -0.92 6.26
N ARG A 193 -25.45 -0.09 5.38
CA ARG A 193 -25.39 1.36 5.57
C ARG A 193 -26.66 2.03 5.09
N THR A 194 -27.13 1.62 3.91
CA THR A 194 -28.36 2.17 3.30
C THR A 194 -29.60 1.34 3.61
N ASN A 195 -29.44 0.15 4.21
CA ASN A 195 -30.49 -0.85 4.43
C ASN A 195 -31.17 -1.35 3.14
N MET A 196 -30.63 -1.02 1.96
CA MET A 196 -31.16 -1.49 0.68
C MET A 196 -30.91 -2.99 0.52
N THR A 197 -31.92 -3.68 -0.02
CA THR A 197 -31.85 -5.11 -0.34
C THR A 197 -32.11 -5.32 -1.82
N CYS A 198 -31.31 -6.19 -2.44
CA CYS A 198 -31.48 -6.61 -3.82
C CYS A 198 -31.62 -8.13 -3.86
N ALA A 199 -32.70 -8.62 -4.48
CA ALA A 199 -32.92 -10.06 -4.66
C ALA A 199 -32.01 -10.66 -5.75
N ASN A 200 -31.57 -9.84 -6.72
CA ASN A 200 -30.72 -10.29 -7.81
C ASN A 200 -29.24 -10.36 -7.42
N ALA A 201 -28.89 -11.32 -6.56
CA ALA A 201 -27.51 -11.51 -6.12
C ALA A 201 -26.54 -11.86 -7.26
N LYS A 202 -27.04 -12.48 -8.35
CA LYS A 202 -26.21 -12.84 -9.50
C LYS A 202 -25.83 -11.60 -10.32
N GLY A 203 -26.79 -10.73 -10.63
CA GLY A 203 -26.55 -9.48 -11.34
C GLY A 203 -25.54 -8.61 -10.60
N VAL A 204 -25.72 -8.45 -9.29
CA VAL A 204 -24.78 -7.70 -8.43
C VAL A 204 -23.36 -8.28 -8.53
N LEU A 205 -23.21 -9.60 -8.38
CA LEU A 205 -21.89 -10.25 -8.48
C LEU A 205 -21.29 -10.22 -9.90
N ASP A 206 -22.11 -9.96 -10.91
CA ASP A 206 -21.71 -9.81 -12.30
C ASP A 206 -21.43 -8.35 -12.70
N GLY A 207 -21.47 -7.40 -11.75
CA GLY A 207 -21.06 -6.01 -11.96
C GLY A 207 -22.18 -4.97 -11.87
N ASP A 208 -23.42 -5.38 -11.58
CA ASP A 208 -24.57 -4.47 -11.42
C ASP A 208 -24.60 -3.86 -10.00
N ILE A 209 -23.62 -3.01 -9.72
CA ILE A 209 -23.44 -2.31 -8.42
C ILE A 209 -23.66 -0.79 -8.51
N SER A 210 -23.97 -0.29 -9.70
CA SER A 210 -24.33 1.12 -9.88
C SER A 210 -25.73 1.38 -9.28
N PRO A 211 -25.97 2.58 -8.72
CA PRO A 211 -27.27 2.94 -8.16
C PRO A 211 -28.40 2.97 -9.19
#